data_AF-A0A0M9UM37-F1
#
_entry.id   AF-A0A0M9UM37-F1
#
_cell.length_a   1.000
_cell.length_b   1.000
_cell.length_c   1.000
_cell.angle_alpha   90.00
_cell.angle_beta   90.00
_cell.angle_gamma   90.00
#
_symmetry.space_group_name_H-M   'P 1'
#
loop_
_entity.id
_entity.type
_entity.pdbx_description
1 polymer ?
#
loop_
_entity_poly.entity_id
_entity_poly.type
_entity_poly.pdbx_seq_one_letter_code
_entity_poly.pdbx_strand_id
1 'polypeptide(L)'
;MTDAPLLFFHDTSVLVNFHRPGLIPVLGPLLRQNVRWTGSIRTECARKEQQLELPGLVDAADRLLGEPLLPEPSEHLAIRQLRRQMASPGDHPQQHLGEAESITLIQKRRLRAVFVTDDRAAMS
;
A
#
# COMPACT_ATOMS: atom_id res chain seq x y z
N MET A 1 -14.56 -19.98 -12.42
CA MET A 1 -14.08 -18.67 -11.93
C MET A 1 -13.71 -18.85 -10.48
N THR A 2 -12.46 -18.51 -10.13
CA THR A 2 -11.76 -18.93 -8.91
C THR A 2 -12.37 -18.33 -7.64
N ASP A 3 -12.55 -19.18 -6.62
CA ASP A 3 -13.03 -18.87 -5.26
C ASP A 3 -12.00 -18.07 -4.42
N ALA A 4 -11.06 -17.39 -5.08
CA ALA A 4 -9.98 -16.67 -4.42
C ALA A 4 -10.54 -15.41 -3.71
N PRO A 5 -10.10 -15.10 -2.48
CA PRO A 5 -10.58 -13.93 -1.75
C PRO A 5 -10.20 -12.63 -2.47
N LEU A 6 -11.07 -11.63 -2.36
CA LEU A 6 -10.75 -10.28 -2.81
C LEU A 6 -9.83 -9.61 -1.79
N LEU A 7 -8.60 -9.31 -2.19
CA LEU A 7 -7.61 -8.62 -1.36
C LEU A 7 -7.73 -7.10 -1.47
N PHE A 8 -7.47 -6.39 -0.37
CA PHE A 8 -7.50 -4.93 -0.31
C PHE A 8 -6.10 -4.41 0.02
N PHE A 9 -5.41 -3.87 -0.98
CA PHE A 9 -4.09 -3.27 -0.80
C PHE A 9 -4.26 -1.80 -0.44
N HIS A 10 -3.67 -1.37 0.67
CA HIS A 10 -3.79 0.01 1.15
C HIS A 10 -2.57 0.84 0.81
N ASP A 11 -2.79 2.06 0.33
CA ASP A 11 -1.75 3.09 0.21
C ASP A 11 -1.41 3.72 1.59
N THR A 12 -0.21 4.29 1.68
CA THR A 12 0.29 5.03 2.85
C THR A 12 -0.66 6.15 3.25
N SER A 13 -1.20 6.90 2.29
CA SER A 13 -2.10 8.04 2.56
C SER A 13 -3.36 7.61 3.30
N VAL A 14 -3.96 6.50 2.87
CA VAL A 14 -5.13 5.89 3.51
C VAL A 14 -4.80 5.51 4.95
N LEU A 15 -3.69 4.83 5.20
CA LEU A 15 -3.31 4.42 6.56
C LEU A 15 -3.04 5.62 7.46
N VAL A 16 -2.37 6.66 6.96
CA VAL A 16 -2.16 7.91 7.72
C VAL A 16 -3.49 8.58 8.07
N ASN A 17 -4.40 8.66 7.11
CA ASN A 17 -5.70 9.32 7.31
C ASN A 17 -6.60 8.55 8.29
N PHE A 18 -6.55 7.21 8.28
CA PHE A 18 -7.27 6.39 9.25
C PHE A 18 -6.58 6.33 10.62
N HIS A 19 -5.25 6.51 10.70
CA HIS A 19 -4.53 6.54 11.97
C HIS A 19 -4.84 7.76 12.82
N ARG A 20 -4.89 8.94 12.20
CA ARG A 20 -5.17 10.22 12.90
C ARG A 20 -6.41 10.17 13.83
N PRO A 21 -7.56 9.62 13.40
CA PRO A 21 -8.73 9.45 14.27
C PRO A 21 -8.75 8.11 15.03
N GLY A 22 -7.70 7.28 14.97
CA GLY A 22 -7.64 5.97 15.62
C GLY A 22 -8.52 4.90 14.96
N LEU A 23 -8.79 5.02 13.66
CA LEU A 23 -9.74 4.19 12.91
C LEU A 23 -9.11 3.02 12.15
N ILE A 24 -7.78 2.84 12.16
CA ILE A 24 -7.14 1.65 11.53
C ILE A 24 -7.83 0.33 11.96
N PRO A 25 -8.09 0.07 13.26
CA PRO A 25 -8.71 -1.19 13.67
C PRO A 25 -10.10 -1.46 13.06
N VAL A 26 -10.81 -0.41 12.62
CA VAL A 26 -12.16 -0.52 12.03
C VAL A 26 -12.12 -1.14 10.63
N LEU A 27 -10.99 -1.04 9.91
CA LEU A 27 -10.83 -1.65 8.59
C LEU A 27 -10.90 -3.19 8.63
N GLY A 28 -10.50 -3.81 9.75
CA GLY A 28 -10.46 -5.27 9.91
C GLY A 28 -11.83 -5.94 9.78
N PRO A 29 -12.82 -5.58 10.60
CA PRO A 29 -14.18 -6.10 10.49
C PRO A 29 -14.83 -5.83 9.13
N LEU A 30 -14.55 -4.68 8.51
CA LEU A 30 -15.12 -4.29 7.22
C LEU A 30 -14.58 -5.15 6.07
N LEU A 31 -13.28 -5.48 6.08
CA LEU A 31 -12.58 -6.11 4.96
C LEU A 31 -12.18 -7.59 5.21
N ARG A 32 -12.60 -8.17 6.35
CA ARG A 32 -12.54 -9.60 6.69
C ARG A 32 -11.18 -10.26 6.43
N GLN A 33 -10.13 -9.84 7.12
CA GLN A 33 -8.73 -10.35 7.04
C GLN A 33 -8.08 -10.32 5.63
N ASN A 34 -8.75 -9.77 4.62
CA ASN A 34 -8.22 -9.71 3.26
C ASN A 34 -7.41 -8.43 2.97
N VAL A 35 -7.05 -7.69 4.01
CA VAL A 35 -6.27 -6.46 3.92
C VAL A 35 -4.79 -6.76 3.75
N ARG A 36 -4.10 -6.01 2.90
CA ARG A 36 -2.67 -6.20 2.59
C ARG A 36 -2.00 -4.85 2.41
N TRP A 37 -0.69 -4.88 2.54
CA TRP A 37 0.22 -3.81 2.16
C TRP A 37 1.53 -4.41 1.67
N THR A 38 2.40 -3.57 1.12
CA THR A 38 3.67 -3.98 0.53
C THR A 38 4.84 -3.45 1.34
N GLY A 39 6.05 -3.92 1.05
CA GLY A 39 7.25 -3.52 1.79
C GLY A 39 7.52 -2.02 1.69
N SER A 40 7.30 -1.46 0.49
CA SER A 40 7.45 -0.01 0.27
C SER A 40 6.42 0.82 1.04
N ILE A 41 5.15 0.37 1.14
CA ILE A 41 4.13 1.06 1.93
C ILE A 41 4.47 1.04 3.42
N ARG A 42 4.87 -0.12 3.97
CA ARG A 42 5.30 -0.20 5.38
C ARG A 42 6.48 0.73 5.67
N THR A 43 7.46 0.77 4.76
CA THR A 43 8.63 1.66 4.87
C THR A 43 8.20 3.13 4.84
N GLU A 44 7.26 3.48 3.98
CA GLU A 44 6.76 4.85 3.91
C GLU A 44 5.93 5.23 5.14
N CYS A 45 5.10 4.32 5.66
CA CYS A 45 4.40 4.52 6.94
C CYS A 45 5.40 4.82 8.07
N ALA A 46 6.51 4.09 8.17
CA ALA A 46 7.54 4.35 9.19
C ALA A 46 8.17 5.74 9.03
N ARG A 47 8.41 6.18 7.79
CA ARG A 47 8.89 7.54 7.50
C ARG A 47 7.84 8.60 7.88
N LYS A 48 6.57 8.37 7.55
CA LYS A 48 5.47 9.29 7.85
C LYS A 48 5.18 9.39 9.34
N GLU A 49 5.29 8.28 10.07
CA GLU A 49 5.19 8.24 11.53
C GLU A 49 6.14 9.24 12.18
N GLN A 50 7.41 9.24 11.76
CA GLN A 50 8.42 10.17 12.25
C GLN A 50 8.17 11.61 11.76
N GLN A 51 7.88 11.80 10.47
CA GLN A 51 7.75 13.13 9.87
C GLN A 51 6.50 13.89 10.30
N LEU A 52 5.41 13.18 10.61
CA LEU A 52 4.12 13.76 10.95
C LEU A 52 3.80 13.65 12.44
N GLU A 53 4.74 13.16 13.25
CA GLU A 53 4.58 12.93 14.69
C GLU A 53 3.33 12.08 14.99
N LEU A 54 3.21 10.94 14.29
CA LEU A 54 2.07 10.02 14.36
C LEU A 54 2.45 8.70 15.06
N PRO A 55 2.78 8.72 16.36
CA PRO A 55 3.27 7.53 17.06
C PRO A 55 2.25 6.38 17.00
N GLY A 56 2.75 5.17 16.81
CA GLY A 56 1.97 3.94 16.73
C GLY A 56 1.32 3.70 15.36
N LEU A 57 1.65 4.46 14.32
CA LEU A 57 1.09 4.27 12.97
C LEU A 57 1.48 2.90 12.42
N VAL A 58 2.77 2.58 12.45
CA VAL A 58 3.26 1.29 11.93
C VAL A 58 2.72 0.14 12.77
N ASP A 59 2.73 0.28 14.10
CA ASP A 59 2.22 -0.74 15.02
C ASP A 59 0.71 -1.02 14.83
N ALA A 60 -0.09 0.02 14.59
CA ALA A 60 -1.52 -0.14 14.32
C ALA A 60 -1.75 -0.82 12.96
N ALA A 61 -0.98 -0.42 11.94
CA ALA A 61 -1.01 -1.01 10.62
C ALA A 61 -0.56 -2.49 10.62
N ASP A 62 0.57 -2.83 11.24
CA ASP A 62 1.10 -4.19 11.39
C ASP A 62 0.06 -5.12 12.04
N ARG A 63 -0.60 -4.67 13.12
CA ARG A 63 -1.64 -5.46 13.82
C ARG A 63 -2.84 -5.82 12.93
N LEU A 64 -3.16 -4.98 11.96
CA LEU A 64 -4.28 -5.18 11.05
C LEU A 64 -3.87 -5.93 9.77
N LEU A 65 -2.79 -5.48 9.13
CA LEU A 65 -2.38 -5.85 7.78
C LEU A 65 -1.43 -7.05 7.78
N GLY A 66 -0.79 -7.33 8.91
CA GLY A 66 0.21 -8.39 9.06
C GLY A 66 1.47 -8.13 8.24
N GLU A 67 2.17 -9.20 7.92
CA GLU A 67 3.41 -9.14 7.16
C GLU A 67 3.19 -8.56 5.75
N PRO A 68 4.05 -7.63 5.31
CA PRO A 68 3.94 -7.05 3.98
C PRO A 68 4.20 -8.10 2.90
N LEU A 69 3.46 -7.98 1.79
CA LEU A 69 3.76 -8.76 0.60
C LEU A 69 5.01 -8.18 -0.08
N LEU A 70 6.10 -8.94 -0.06
CA LEU A 70 7.38 -8.52 -0.63
C LEU A 70 7.51 -8.97 -2.09
N PRO A 71 8.17 -8.16 -2.94
CA PRO A 71 8.45 -8.53 -4.33
C PRO A 71 9.55 -9.60 -4.42
N GLU A 72 9.42 -10.44 -5.44
CA GLU A 72 10.47 -11.34 -5.88
C GLU A 72 11.53 -10.60 -6.72
N PRO A 73 12.76 -11.15 -6.85
CA PRO A 73 13.80 -10.59 -7.70
C PRO A 73 13.34 -10.24 -9.14
N SER A 74 12.47 -11.08 -9.71
CA SER A 74 11.91 -10.94 -11.06
C SER A 74 10.88 -9.80 -11.21
N GLU A 75 10.35 -9.27 -10.11
CA GLU A 75 9.31 -8.26 -10.07
C GLU A 75 9.90 -6.84 -9.98
N HIS A 76 11.07 -6.68 -9.39
CA HIS A 76 11.69 -5.36 -9.17
C HIS A 76 11.90 -4.51 -10.43
N LEU A 77 12.24 -5.13 -11.57
CA LEU A 77 12.40 -4.38 -12.82
C LEU A 77 11.08 -3.72 -13.23
N ALA A 78 9.98 -4.47 -13.16
CA ALA A 78 8.65 -3.97 -13.52
C ALA A 78 8.16 -2.90 -12.53
N ILE A 79 8.43 -3.08 -11.23
CA ILE A 79 8.13 -2.06 -10.21
C ILE A 79 8.82 -0.74 -10.54
N ARG A 80 10.12 -0.79 -10.86
CA ARG A 80 10.87 0.43 -11.23
C ARG A 80 10.39 1.05 -12.54
N GLN A 81 9.99 0.23 -13.51
CA GLN A 81 9.44 0.72 -14.78
C GLN A 81 8.11 1.44 -14.55
N LEU A 82 7.18 0.83 -13.81
CA LEU A 82 5.89 1.43 -13.49
C LEU A 82 6.07 2.71 -12.66
N ARG A 83 6.91 2.70 -11.62
CA ARG A 83 7.21 3.92 -10.85
C ARG A 83 7.73 5.06 -11.74
N ARG A 84 8.58 4.77 -12.73
CA ARG A 84 9.08 5.79 -13.67
C ARG A 84 7.99 6.34 -14.58
N GLN A 85 6.99 5.52 -14.94
CA GLN A 85 5.84 5.97 -15.73
C GLN A 85 4.89 6.86 -14.91
N MET A 86 4.79 6.61 -13.60
CA MET A 86 3.95 7.39 -12.68
C MET A 86 4.62 8.71 -12.26
N ALA A 87 5.95 8.77 -12.27
CA ALA A 87 6.69 9.94 -11.82
C ALA A 87 6.52 11.15 -12.73
N SER A 88 6.28 12.31 -12.12
CA SER A 88 6.33 13.62 -12.76
C SER A 88 7.70 14.28 -12.55
N PRO A 89 8.10 15.26 -13.40
CA PRO A 89 9.33 16.02 -13.19
C PRO A 89 9.39 16.65 -11.79
N GLY A 90 10.47 16.37 -11.05
CA GLY A 90 10.66 16.86 -9.68
C GLY A 90 10.20 15.89 -8.58
N ASP A 91 9.49 14.82 -8.91
CA ASP A 91 9.06 13.82 -7.92
C ASP A 91 10.25 13.09 -7.28
N HIS A 92 10.19 12.94 -5.96
CA HIS A 92 11.23 12.26 -5.20
C HIS A 92 11.32 10.76 -5.61
N PRO A 93 12.52 10.14 -5.70
CA PRO A 93 12.69 8.75 -6.15
C PRO A 93 11.82 7.69 -5.45
N GLN A 94 11.44 7.94 -4.19
CA GLN A 94 10.58 7.05 -3.39
C GLN A 94 9.07 7.34 -3.57
N GLN A 95 8.71 8.49 -4.13
CA GLN A 95 7.33 8.81 -4.48
C GLN A 95 6.81 7.83 -5.53
N HIS A 96 5.54 7.44 -5.40
CA HIS A 96 4.83 6.45 -6.22
C HIS A 96 5.38 5.02 -6.11
N LEU A 97 6.41 4.76 -5.30
CA LEU A 97 7.02 3.43 -5.21
C LEU A 97 6.08 2.40 -4.58
N GLY A 98 5.37 2.77 -3.52
CA GLY A 98 4.40 1.89 -2.85
C GLY A 98 3.23 1.50 -3.76
N GLU A 99 2.72 2.44 -4.54
CA GLU A 99 1.67 2.20 -5.54
C GLU A 99 2.18 1.30 -6.67
N ALA A 100 3.36 1.62 -7.22
CA ALA A 100 3.97 0.83 -8.28
C ALA A 100 4.25 -0.62 -7.83
N GLU A 101 4.71 -0.82 -6.60
CA GLU A 101 4.89 -2.15 -6.01
C GLU A 101 3.56 -2.88 -5.92
N SER A 102 2.54 -2.25 -5.32
CA SER A 102 1.20 -2.85 -5.14
C SER A 102 0.59 -3.27 -6.48
N ILE A 103 0.55 -2.36 -7.46
CA ILE A 103 -0.01 -2.62 -8.80
C ILE A 103 0.76 -3.75 -9.50
N THR A 104 2.10 -3.71 -9.44
CA THR A 104 2.92 -4.74 -10.10
C THR A 104 2.67 -6.12 -9.51
N LEU A 105 2.60 -6.25 -8.18
CA LEU A 105 2.34 -7.51 -7.50
C LEU A 105 0.93 -8.05 -7.84
N ILE A 106 -0.08 -7.18 -7.82
CA ILE A 106 -1.45 -7.54 -8.19
C ILE A 106 -1.48 -8.09 -9.62
N GLN A 107 -0.85 -7.39 -10.57
CA GLN A 107 -0.85 -7.78 -11.98
C GLN A 107 -0.04 -9.04 -12.27
N LYS A 108 1.23 -9.09 -11.84
CA LYS A 108 2.13 -10.20 -12.15
C LYS A 108 1.69 -11.51 -11.51
N ARG A 109 1.18 -11.45 -10.28
CA ARG A 109 0.69 -12.62 -9.54
C ARG A 109 -0.79 -12.92 -9.80
N ARG A 110 -1.45 -12.13 -10.65
CA ARG A 110 -2.89 -12.24 -11.00
C ARG A 110 -3.78 -12.32 -9.77
N LEU A 111 -3.50 -11.45 -8.78
CA LEU A 111 -4.28 -11.39 -7.55
C LEU A 111 -5.65 -10.78 -7.83
N ARG A 112 -6.69 -11.38 -7.25
CA ARG A 112 -8.01 -10.73 -7.18
C ARG A 112 -7.93 -9.65 -6.10
N ALA A 113 -7.71 -8.41 -6.49
CA ALA A 113 -7.43 -7.33 -5.56
C ALA A 113 -8.07 -5.98 -5.96
N VAL A 114 -8.29 -5.14 -4.95
CA VAL A 114 -8.57 -3.71 -5.05
C VAL A 114 -7.40 -2.96 -4.42
N PHE A 115 -6.93 -1.91 -5.09
CA PHE A 115 -5.99 -0.94 -4.52
C PHE A 115 -6.78 0.24 -3.95
N VAL A 116 -6.61 0.51 -2.66
CA VAL A 116 -7.32 1.55 -1.91
C VAL A 116 -6.37 2.72 -1.73
N THR A 117 -6.67 3.84 -2.38
CA THR A 117 -5.89 5.08 -2.34
C THR A 117 -6.81 6.28 -2.09
N ASP A 118 -6.27 7.32 -1.45
CA ASP A 118 -6.94 8.63 -1.28
C ASP A 118 -6.61 9.58 -2.46
N ASP A 119 -5.72 9.18 -3.37
CA ASP A 119 -5.38 10.00 -4.52
C ASP A 119 -6.53 10.03 -5.54
N ARG A 120 -7.12 11.21 -5.72
CA ARG A 120 -8.18 11.44 -6.71
C ARG A 120 -7.68 11.34 -8.15
N ALA A 121 -6.38 11.48 -8.39
CA ALA A 121 -5.80 11.28 -9.72
C ALA A 121 -5.92 9.82 -10.21
N ALA A 122 -6.16 8.86 -9.30
CA ALA A 122 -6.37 7.46 -9.65
C ALA A 122 -7.71 7.18 -10.37
N MET A 123 -8.60 8.18 -10.52
CA MET A 123 -9.90 8.06 -11.19
C MET A 123 -9.93 8.59 -12.64
N SER A 124 -8.81 9.13 -13.15
CA SER A 124 -8.70 9.65 -14.53
C SER A 124 -7.94 8.70 -15.45
#